data_AF-A0A3M1CG26-F1
#
_entry.id   AF-A0A3M1CG26-F1
#
_cell.length_a   1.000
_cell.length_b   1.000
_cell.length_c   1.000
_cell.angle_alpha   90.00
_cell.angle_beta   90.00
_cell.angle_gamma   90.00
#
_symmetry.space_group_name_H-M   'P 1'
#
loop_
_entity.id
_entity.type
_entity.pdbx_description
1 polymer ?
#
loop_
_entity_poly.entity_id
_entity_poly.type
_entity_poly.pdbx_seq_one_letter_code
_entity_poly.pdbx_strand_id
1 'polypeptide(L)'
;MRAARAVDTRGFTLIELVMVIIVLAVLAAVGVSTFGNRLETAKVEQTKREMDQLAKAIVGDADVYGNGTRGDFGYVGDVGSLPPNLDALVTNPGGYATWQGPYVEAGLQAGDFKKDGWGVAYVYIDTLIRSTGSGTNIDKVFARSTAALVSNTVRGVVRDANLVPPGNVYRDSLQLLLTYPDGSGSTTTTATLPNASGGFQFNGVPIGNHQLRAIYLP
;
A
#
# COMPACT_ATOMS: atom_id res chain seq x y z
N MET A 1 14.48 62.04 -61.14
CA MET A 1 13.29 61.16 -61.16
C MET A 1 13.73 59.76 -60.78
N ARG A 2 13.16 59.17 -59.71
CA ARG A 2 13.50 57.82 -59.22
C ARG A 2 12.54 56.80 -59.84
N ALA A 3 13.08 55.76 -60.49
CA ALA A 3 12.28 54.66 -61.03
C ALA A 3 11.71 53.82 -59.89
N ALA A 4 10.39 53.66 -59.85
CA ALA A 4 9.71 52.78 -58.91
C ALA A 4 10.01 51.31 -59.27
N ARG A 5 10.53 50.55 -58.30
CA ARG A 5 10.78 49.11 -58.45
C ARG A 5 9.45 48.37 -58.34
N ALA A 6 9.00 47.78 -59.45
CA ALA A 6 7.83 46.92 -59.46
C ALA A 6 8.08 45.71 -58.56
N VAL A 7 7.16 45.45 -57.63
CA VAL A 7 7.13 44.22 -56.84
C VAL A 7 6.57 43.13 -57.76
N ASP A 8 7.42 42.19 -58.15
CA ASP A 8 7.06 41.03 -58.98
C ASP A 8 6.07 40.16 -58.20
N THR A 9 4.78 40.34 -58.48
CA THR A 9 3.68 39.57 -57.90
C THR A 9 3.52 38.30 -58.72
N ARG A 10 4.46 37.37 -58.57
CA ARG A 10 4.33 36.03 -59.13
C ARG A 10 3.20 35.30 -58.40
N GLY A 11 2.09 35.10 -59.10
CA GLY A 11 0.99 34.27 -58.63
C GLY A 11 1.39 32.80 -58.56
N PHE A 12 0.82 32.08 -57.61
CA PHE A 12 0.99 30.63 -57.47
C PHE A 12 0.61 29.91 -58.76
N THR A 13 1.43 28.94 -59.16
CA THR A 13 1.13 28.09 -60.31
C THR A 13 0.24 26.91 -59.90
N LEU A 14 -0.56 26.39 -60.83
CA LEU A 14 -1.39 25.19 -60.57
C LEU A 14 -0.56 24.01 -60.09
N ILE A 15 0.66 23.85 -60.63
CA ILE A 15 1.56 22.75 -60.25
C ILE A 15 2.06 22.87 -58.80
N GLU A 16 2.22 24.10 -58.31
CA GLU A 16 2.65 24.38 -56.94
C GLU A 16 1.56 24.03 -55.93
N LEU A 17 0.29 24.33 -56.26
CA LEU A 17 -0.85 23.91 -55.44
C LEU A 17 -0.99 22.38 -55.43
N VAL A 18 -0.82 21.72 -56.58
CA VAL A 18 -0.87 20.26 -56.68
C VAL A 18 0.26 19.61 -55.87
N MET A 19 1.47 20.15 -55.93
CA MET A 19 2.61 19.66 -55.15
C MET A 19 2.36 19.79 -53.65
N VAL A 20 1.79 20.91 -53.18
CA VAL A 20 1.44 21.11 -51.77
C VAL A 20 0.39 20.10 -51.31
N ILE A 21 -0.65 19.85 -52.11
CA ILE A 21 -1.68 18.86 -51.76
C ILE A 21 -1.09 17.45 -51.72
N ILE A 22 -0.16 17.10 -52.62
CA ILE A 22 0.55 15.81 -52.60
C ILE A 22 1.39 15.67 -51.33
N VAL A 23 2.17 16.69 -50.97
CA VAL A 23 2.99 16.67 -49.76
C VAL A 23 2.10 16.56 -48.51
N LEU A 24 0.99 17.30 -48.46
CA LEU A 24 0.02 17.19 -47.36
C LEU A 24 -0.63 15.80 -47.29
N ALA A 25 -0.97 15.18 -48.42
CA ALA A 25 -1.53 13.84 -48.47
C ALA A 25 -0.54 12.77 -47.95
N VAL A 26 0.75 12.89 -48.31
CA VAL A 26 1.81 12.00 -47.82
C VAL A 26 2.04 12.20 -46.32
N LEU A 27 2.11 13.46 -45.86
CA LEU A 27 2.27 13.76 -44.43
C LEU A 27 1.08 13.28 -43.60
N ALA A 28 -0.14 13.43 -44.11
CA ALA A 28 -1.34 12.91 -43.47
C ALA A 28 -1.33 11.37 -43.39
N ALA A 29 -0.85 10.69 -44.44
CA ALA A 29 -0.77 9.23 -44.48
C ALA A 29 0.29 8.65 -43.52
N VAL A 30 1.40 9.36 -43.30
CA VAL A 30 2.48 8.94 -42.39
C VAL A 30 2.23 9.41 -40.94
N GLY A 31 1.31 10.35 -40.75
CA GLY A 31 1.17 11.16 -39.53
C GLY A 31 0.61 10.48 -38.28
N VAL A 32 0.30 9.18 -38.31
CA VAL A 32 -0.31 8.51 -37.15
C VAL A 32 0.26 7.11 -36.99
N SER A 33 1.02 6.83 -35.91
CA SER A 33 0.93 5.56 -35.14
C SER A 33 2.07 5.32 -34.11
N THR A 34 2.34 6.21 -33.14
CA THR A 34 3.23 5.84 -32.00
C THR A 34 2.80 6.35 -30.61
N PHE A 35 1.77 7.18 -30.50
CA PHE A 35 1.34 7.73 -29.20
C PHE A 35 0.59 6.71 -28.31
N GLY A 36 -0.18 5.78 -28.89
CA GLY A 36 -1.00 4.83 -28.14
C GLY A 36 -0.19 3.92 -27.22
N ASN A 37 0.89 3.32 -27.73
CA ASN A 37 1.71 2.37 -26.96
C ASN A 37 2.39 3.03 -25.76
N ARG A 38 2.82 4.30 -25.88
CA ARG A 38 3.46 5.03 -24.77
C ARG A 38 2.45 5.36 -23.66
N LEU A 39 1.23 5.73 -24.04
CA LEU A 39 0.16 5.99 -23.09
C LEU A 39 -0.22 4.72 -22.33
N GLU A 40 -0.32 3.58 -23.03
CA GLU A 40 -0.63 2.29 -22.42
C GLU A 40 0.44 1.85 -21.42
N THR A 41 1.73 1.93 -21.81
CA THR A 41 2.83 1.65 -20.87
C THR A 41 2.78 2.57 -19.65
N ALA A 42 2.48 3.86 -19.84
CA ALA A 42 2.36 4.80 -18.73
C ALA A 42 1.25 4.41 -17.74
N LYS A 43 0.08 3.96 -18.24
CA LYS A 43 -1.03 3.48 -17.42
C LYS A 43 -0.68 2.21 -16.65
N VAL A 44 -0.01 1.25 -17.28
CA VAL A 44 0.47 0.02 -16.62
C VAL A 44 1.41 0.36 -15.47
N GLU A 45 2.40 1.21 -15.72
CA GLU A 45 3.38 1.58 -14.69
C GLU A 45 2.77 2.44 -13.58
N GLN A 46 1.81 3.31 -13.89
CA GLN A 46 1.03 4.03 -12.89
C GLN A 46 0.23 3.08 -12.01
N THR A 47 -0.52 2.16 -12.61
CA THR A 47 -1.34 1.17 -11.92
C THR A 47 -0.50 0.33 -10.95
N LYS A 48 0.67 -0.15 -11.37
CA LYS A 48 1.58 -0.89 -10.48
C LYS A 48 2.01 -0.07 -9.27
N ARG A 49 2.36 1.21 -9.48
CA ARG A 49 2.76 2.12 -8.39
C ARG A 49 1.62 2.37 -7.41
N GLU A 50 0.40 2.58 -7.90
CA GLU A 50 -0.78 2.76 -7.05
C GLU A 50 -1.08 1.50 -6.24
N MET A 51 -1.01 0.31 -6.86
CA MET A 51 -1.16 -0.96 -6.15
C MET A 51 -0.07 -1.17 -5.09
N ASP A 52 1.17 -0.72 -5.35
CA ASP A 52 2.25 -0.74 -4.36
C ASP A 52 1.96 0.20 -3.18
N GLN A 53 1.43 1.40 -3.45
CA GLN A 53 1.01 2.34 -2.42
C GLN A 53 -0.14 1.80 -1.58
N LEU A 54 -1.16 1.20 -2.21
CA LEU A 54 -2.25 0.53 -1.51
C LEU A 54 -1.75 -0.64 -0.65
N ALA A 55 -0.84 -1.46 -1.18
CA ALA A 55 -0.21 -2.52 -0.42
C ALA A 55 0.49 -1.98 0.84
N LYS A 56 1.31 -0.93 0.69
CA LYS A 56 1.97 -0.27 1.82
C LYS A 56 0.97 0.34 2.79
N ALA A 57 -0.13 0.93 2.33
CA ALA A 57 -1.17 1.44 3.23
C ALA A 57 -1.85 0.34 4.06
N ILE A 58 -1.99 -0.87 3.49
CA ILE A 58 -2.59 -2.02 4.20
C ILE A 58 -1.63 -2.61 5.22
N VAL A 59 -0.39 -2.94 4.82
CA VAL A 59 0.57 -3.71 5.67
C VAL A 59 1.75 -2.91 6.22
N GLY A 60 1.81 -1.62 5.92
CA GLY A 60 2.90 -0.70 6.21
C GLY A 60 4.06 -0.81 5.22
N ASP A 61 4.97 0.16 5.28
CA ASP A 61 6.26 0.08 4.61
C ASP A 61 7.24 -0.81 5.40
N ALA A 62 7.84 -1.80 4.74
CA ALA A 62 8.81 -2.70 5.36
C ALA A 62 10.17 -2.03 5.59
N ASP A 63 10.45 -0.92 4.90
CA ASP A 63 11.74 -0.23 4.91
C ASP A 63 11.79 0.91 5.94
N VAL A 64 10.66 1.24 6.57
CA VAL A 64 10.59 2.27 7.62
C VAL A 64 11.01 1.65 8.94
N TYR A 65 12.23 1.97 9.38
CA TYR A 65 12.78 1.56 10.68
C TYR A 65 13.09 2.78 11.55
N GLY A 66 12.80 2.64 12.84
CA GLY A 66 13.19 3.59 13.88
C GLY A 66 13.60 2.82 15.13
N ASN A 67 14.70 3.26 15.78
CA ASN A 67 15.21 2.64 17.00
C ASN A 67 15.44 1.11 16.92
N GLY A 68 15.84 0.60 15.74
CA GLY A 68 16.10 -0.83 15.52
C GLY A 68 14.85 -1.69 15.31
N THR A 69 13.67 -1.09 15.26
CA THR A 69 12.39 -1.77 15.02
C THR A 69 11.68 -1.18 13.81
N ARG A 70 10.84 -1.98 13.14
CA ARG A 70 9.97 -1.49 12.07
C ARG A 70 8.98 -0.47 12.66
N GLY A 71 8.84 0.67 12.00
CA GLY A 71 8.02 1.79 12.48
C GLY A 71 6.61 1.83 11.91
N ASP A 72 6.39 1.23 10.73
CA ASP A 72 5.11 1.30 10.01
C ASP A 72 4.55 -0.10 9.76
N PHE A 73 3.26 -0.28 10.07
CA PHE A 73 2.52 -1.53 9.85
C PHE A 73 1.16 -1.30 9.17
N GLY A 74 0.90 -0.07 8.71
CA GLY A 74 -0.33 0.31 8.02
C GLY A 74 -1.60 0.02 8.81
N TYR A 75 -2.73 -0.07 8.09
CA TYR A 75 -4.04 -0.37 8.67
C TYR A 75 -4.03 -1.65 9.53
N VAL A 76 -3.33 -2.70 9.08
CA VAL A 76 -3.29 -3.98 9.79
C VAL A 76 -2.61 -3.84 11.16
N GLY A 77 -1.54 -3.05 11.25
CA GLY A 77 -0.84 -2.83 12.52
C GLY A 77 -1.68 -2.07 13.54
N ASP A 78 -2.51 -1.16 13.07
CA ASP A 78 -3.35 -0.32 13.92
C ASP A 78 -4.63 -1.02 14.36
N VAL A 79 -5.30 -1.71 13.44
CA VAL A 79 -6.61 -2.31 13.69
C VAL A 79 -6.51 -3.77 14.10
N GLY A 80 -5.48 -4.49 13.65
CA GLY A 80 -5.32 -5.93 13.90
C GLY A 80 -6.10 -6.83 12.94
N SER A 81 -6.65 -6.26 11.86
CA SER A 81 -7.37 -6.98 10.80
C SER A 81 -7.02 -6.43 9.43
N LEU A 82 -7.36 -7.16 8.37
CA LEU A 82 -7.43 -6.56 7.04
C LEU A 82 -8.54 -5.50 6.99
N PRO A 83 -8.39 -4.45 6.17
CA PRO A 83 -9.47 -3.51 5.95
C PRO A 83 -10.66 -4.21 5.28
N PRO A 84 -11.91 -3.89 5.65
CA PRO A 84 -13.08 -4.50 5.04
C PRO A 84 -13.24 -4.14 3.55
N ASN A 85 -12.68 -3.01 3.13
CA ASN A 85 -12.65 -2.50 1.77
C ASN A 85 -11.59 -1.39 1.68
N LEU A 86 -11.33 -0.88 0.47
CA LEU A 86 -10.34 0.19 0.30
C LEU A 86 -10.77 1.52 0.96
N ASP A 87 -12.07 1.78 1.19
CA ASP A 87 -12.52 3.01 1.88
C ASP A 87 -11.96 3.13 3.30
N ALA A 88 -11.76 2.00 3.98
CA ALA A 88 -11.16 1.95 5.31
C ALA A 88 -9.74 2.52 5.37
N LEU A 89 -9.07 2.68 4.21
CA LEU A 89 -7.76 3.31 4.12
C LEU A 89 -7.82 4.84 4.18
N VAL A 90 -8.99 5.44 3.94
CA VAL A 90 -9.18 6.91 3.96
C VAL A 90 -10.11 7.35 5.08
N THR A 91 -11.15 6.56 5.36
CA THR A 91 -12.17 6.89 6.36
C THR A 91 -12.20 5.81 7.42
N ASN A 92 -12.22 6.22 8.68
CA ASN A 92 -12.32 5.31 9.82
C ASN A 92 -13.58 4.44 9.71
N PRO A 93 -13.45 3.11 9.53
CA PRO A 93 -14.59 2.23 9.34
C PRO A 93 -15.23 1.93 10.70
N GLY A 94 -16.31 2.61 11.04
CA GLY A 94 -17.08 2.29 12.25
C GLY A 94 -16.54 2.89 13.55
N GLY A 95 -15.69 3.92 13.49
CA GLY A 95 -15.26 4.66 14.69
C GLY A 95 -14.23 3.92 15.53
N TYR A 96 -13.40 3.12 14.90
CA TYR A 96 -12.31 2.36 15.52
C TYR A 96 -11.35 3.30 16.25
N ALA A 97 -11.18 3.08 17.55
CA ALA A 97 -10.32 3.89 18.40
C ALA A 97 -8.83 3.71 18.07
N THR A 98 -8.47 2.54 17.53
CA THR A 98 -7.07 2.24 17.17
C THR A 98 -6.68 2.69 15.76
N TRP A 99 -7.64 3.10 14.92
CA TRP A 99 -7.37 3.55 13.54
C TRP A 99 -6.61 4.88 13.54
N GLN A 100 -5.48 4.95 12.84
CA GLN A 100 -4.59 6.12 12.79
C GLN A 100 -4.43 6.70 11.38
N GLY A 101 -5.32 6.32 10.46
CA GLY A 101 -5.32 6.85 9.10
C GLY A 101 -5.66 8.35 9.03
N PRO A 102 -5.83 8.88 7.81
CA PRO A 102 -5.85 8.17 6.53
C PRO A 102 -4.47 7.61 6.14
N TYR A 103 -4.47 6.42 5.55
CA TYR A 103 -3.27 5.70 5.09
C TYR A 103 -2.95 5.95 3.60
N VAL A 104 -3.94 6.42 2.84
CA VAL A 104 -3.76 6.89 1.47
C VAL A 104 -4.40 8.26 1.31
N GLU A 105 -3.85 9.05 0.38
CA GLU A 105 -4.49 10.29 -0.03
C GLU A 105 -5.73 9.96 -0.86
N ALA A 106 -6.84 10.69 -0.63
CA ALA A 106 -8.09 10.46 -1.34
C ALA A 106 -8.01 10.79 -2.85
N GLY A 107 -6.93 11.44 -3.30
CA GLY A 107 -6.73 11.93 -4.67
C GLY A 107 -7.47 13.25 -4.95
N LEU A 108 -7.49 13.67 -6.22
CA LEU A 108 -8.18 14.88 -6.67
C LEU A 108 -9.71 14.71 -6.67
N GLN A 109 -10.20 13.46 -6.73
CA GLN A 109 -11.60 13.11 -6.68
C GLN A 109 -11.82 12.00 -5.66
N ALA A 110 -12.94 12.05 -4.94
CA ALA A 110 -13.27 11.01 -3.97
C ALA A 110 -13.31 9.62 -4.64
N GLY A 111 -12.49 8.70 -4.14
CA GLY A 111 -12.43 7.31 -4.61
C GLY A 111 -11.49 7.05 -5.79
N ASP A 112 -10.66 8.02 -6.16
CA ASP A 112 -9.66 7.87 -7.24
C ASP A 112 -8.69 6.71 -6.95
N PHE A 113 -8.26 6.60 -5.69
CA PHE A 113 -7.39 5.51 -5.19
C PHE A 113 -7.96 4.09 -5.36
N LYS A 114 -9.23 3.94 -5.77
CA LYS A 114 -9.87 2.64 -5.99
C LYS A 114 -9.85 2.21 -7.45
N LYS A 115 -9.37 3.05 -8.37
CA LYS A 115 -9.41 2.80 -9.81
C LYS A 115 -7.99 2.70 -10.37
N ASP A 116 -7.85 1.89 -11.40
CA ASP A 116 -6.59 1.76 -12.15
C ASP A 116 -6.43 2.84 -13.23
N GLY A 117 -5.32 2.78 -13.97
CA GLY A 117 -5.00 3.74 -15.04
C GLY A 117 -6.00 3.77 -16.22
N TRP A 118 -6.96 2.85 -16.27
CA TRP A 118 -8.06 2.83 -17.24
C TRP A 118 -9.40 3.25 -16.63
N GLY A 119 -9.43 3.61 -15.34
CA GLY A 119 -10.63 4.01 -14.62
C GLY A 119 -11.47 2.82 -14.14
N VAL A 120 -10.95 1.60 -14.22
CA VAL A 120 -11.62 0.38 -13.77
C VAL A 120 -11.30 0.17 -12.29
N ALA A 121 -12.30 -0.20 -11.50
CA ALA A 121 -12.10 -0.42 -10.06
C ALA A 121 -11.17 -1.62 -9.80
N TYR A 122 -10.26 -1.46 -8.85
CA TYR A 122 -9.45 -2.56 -8.34
C TYR A 122 -10.34 -3.62 -7.67
N VAL A 123 -10.00 -4.88 -7.90
CA VAL A 123 -10.56 -6.01 -7.16
C VAL A 123 -9.67 -6.26 -5.95
N TYR A 124 -10.20 -6.01 -4.75
CA TYR A 124 -9.51 -6.23 -3.48
C TYR A 124 -10.12 -7.44 -2.78
N ILE A 125 -9.32 -8.50 -2.58
CA ILE A 125 -9.74 -9.75 -1.95
C ILE A 125 -8.59 -10.27 -1.09
N ASP A 126 -8.83 -10.51 0.19
CA ASP A 126 -7.85 -11.01 1.16
C ASP A 126 -6.51 -10.25 1.10
N THR A 127 -5.46 -10.89 0.57
CA THR A 127 -4.10 -10.34 0.47
C THR A 127 -3.70 -9.94 -0.95
N LEU A 128 -4.69 -9.79 -1.85
CA LEU A 128 -4.53 -9.50 -3.27
C LEU A 128 -5.28 -8.21 -3.65
N ILE A 129 -4.60 -7.37 -4.41
CA ILE A 129 -5.22 -6.31 -5.23
C ILE A 129 -5.02 -6.70 -6.70
N ARG A 130 -6.06 -6.58 -7.52
CA ARG A 130 -6.02 -6.88 -8.96
C ARG A 130 -6.58 -5.73 -9.79
N SER A 131 -5.85 -5.35 -10.84
CA SER A 131 -6.35 -4.52 -11.94
C SER A 131 -6.72 -5.42 -13.13
N THR A 132 -7.75 -5.00 -13.88
CA THR A 132 -8.23 -5.67 -15.10
C THR A 132 -8.32 -4.71 -16.29
N GLY A 133 -8.02 -3.42 -16.10
CA GLY A 133 -8.21 -2.37 -17.09
C GLY A 133 -7.36 -2.50 -18.36
N SER A 134 -6.18 -3.14 -18.29
CA SER A 134 -5.33 -3.40 -19.46
C SER A 134 -5.85 -4.52 -20.38
N GLY A 135 -6.94 -5.20 -20.00
CA GLY A 135 -7.41 -6.43 -20.67
C GLY A 135 -6.65 -7.69 -20.25
N THR A 136 -5.63 -7.55 -19.40
CA THR A 136 -4.91 -8.65 -18.73
C THR A 136 -4.85 -8.38 -17.24
N ASN A 137 -4.80 -9.42 -16.41
CA ASN A 137 -4.74 -9.22 -14.96
C ASN A 137 -3.35 -8.72 -14.54
N ILE A 138 -3.33 -7.64 -13.78
CA ILE A 138 -2.15 -7.17 -13.05
C ILE A 138 -2.42 -7.39 -11.57
N ASP A 139 -1.63 -8.25 -10.94
CA ASP A 139 -1.83 -8.71 -9.57
C ASP A 139 -0.76 -8.17 -8.63
N LYS A 140 -1.20 -7.65 -7.49
CA LYS A 140 -0.33 -7.30 -6.36
C LYS A 140 -0.73 -8.13 -5.15
N VAL A 141 0.10 -9.13 -4.85
CA VAL A 141 0.04 -9.85 -3.57
C VAL A 141 0.89 -9.09 -2.56
N PHE A 142 0.29 -8.65 -1.46
CA PHE A 142 1.00 -7.89 -0.43
C PHE A 142 1.31 -8.71 0.84
N ALA A 143 0.72 -9.91 0.97
CA ALA A 143 1.07 -10.86 2.01
C ALA A 143 0.80 -12.30 1.55
N ARG A 144 1.57 -13.25 2.09
CA ARG A 144 1.43 -14.69 1.77
C ARG A 144 0.07 -15.27 2.17
N SER A 145 -0.55 -14.73 3.21
CA SER A 145 -1.89 -15.10 3.70
C SER A 145 -2.34 -14.11 4.77
N THR A 146 -3.65 -14.07 5.04
CA THR A 146 -4.22 -13.28 6.15
C THR A 146 -3.62 -13.70 7.49
N ALA A 147 -3.42 -15.01 7.72
CA ALA A 147 -2.84 -15.52 8.97
C ALA A 147 -1.42 -15.00 9.23
N ALA A 148 -0.63 -14.74 8.18
CA ALA A 148 0.69 -14.14 8.34
C ALA A 148 0.64 -12.70 8.88
N LEU A 149 -0.49 -12.02 8.69
CA LEU A 149 -0.72 -10.67 9.14
C LEU A 149 -1.38 -10.63 10.52
N VAL A 150 -2.34 -11.52 10.79
CA VAL A 150 -3.20 -11.39 11.99
C VAL A 150 -3.01 -12.48 13.04
N SER A 151 -2.31 -13.57 12.73
CA SER A 151 -2.26 -14.77 13.58
C SER A 151 -0.83 -15.25 13.82
N ASN A 152 0.01 -14.37 14.35
CA ASN A 152 1.39 -14.70 14.68
C ASN A 152 1.55 -15.20 16.12
N THR A 153 2.73 -15.75 16.38
CA THR A 153 3.14 -16.24 17.71
C THR A 153 4.29 -15.37 18.23
N VAL A 154 4.15 -14.86 19.44
CA VAL A 154 5.21 -14.15 20.16
C VAL A 154 5.76 -15.09 21.23
N ARG A 155 7.08 -15.28 21.23
CA ARG A 155 7.79 -16.11 22.23
C ARG A 155 8.90 -15.30 22.86
N GLY A 156 9.15 -15.57 24.13
CA GLY A 156 10.27 -14.96 24.84
C GLY A 156 10.64 -15.75 26.08
N VAL A 157 11.65 -15.24 26.79
CA VAL A 157 12.10 -15.78 28.06
C VAL A 157 12.23 -14.64 29.04
N VAL A 158 11.65 -14.78 30.23
CA VAL A 158 11.84 -13.86 31.35
C VAL A 158 12.95 -14.38 32.27
N ARG A 159 13.84 -13.47 32.68
CA ARG A 159 14.94 -13.74 33.61
C ARG A 159 15.07 -12.55 34.56
N ASP A 160 15.64 -12.78 35.72
CA ASP A 160 16.00 -11.72 36.66
C ASP A 160 17.24 -10.94 36.21
N ALA A 161 17.69 -9.98 37.04
CA ALA A 161 18.88 -9.17 36.78
C ALA A 161 20.19 -9.98 36.69
N ASN A 162 20.22 -11.19 37.25
CA ASN A 162 21.35 -12.12 37.20
C ASN A 162 21.21 -13.14 36.08
N LEU A 163 20.26 -12.95 35.16
CA LEU A 163 19.95 -13.85 34.05
C LEU A 163 19.45 -15.25 34.49
N VAL A 164 18.90 -15.35 35.70
CA VAL A 164 18.36 -16.59 36.26
C VAL A 164 16.85 -16.67 35.94
N PRO A 165 16.36 -17.81 35.43
CA PRO A 165 14.93 -18.01 35.22
C PRO A 165 14.18 -18.19 36.56
N PRO A 166 12.85 -18.00 36.59
CA PRO A 166 12.06 -18.06 37.82
C PRO A 166 12.05 -19.43 38.52
N GLY A 167 12.37 -20.52 37.81
CA GLY A 167 12.35 -21.88 38.35
C GLY A 167 10.95 -22.33 38.75
N ASN A 168 10.85 -23.43 39.50
CA ASN A 168 9.55 -23.95 39.96
C ASN A 168 8.93 -23.11 41.08
N VAL A 169 9.71 -22.28 41.76
CA VAL A 169 9.27 -21.52 42.93
C VAL A 169 8.60 -20.21 42.52
N TYR A 170 9.19 -19.47 41.56
CA TYR A 170 8.74 -18.12 41.23
C TYR A 170 8.02 -18.01 39.88
N ARG A 171 7.82 -19.12 39.14
CA ARG A 171 7.16 -19.06 37.83
C ARG A 171 5.71 -18.56 37.91
N ASP A 172 5.05 -18.82 39.03
CA ASP A 172 3.66 -18.41 39.28
C ASP A 172 3.60 -17.01 39.94
N SER A 173 4.77 -16.43 40.31
CA SER A 173 4.92 -15.06 40.82
C SER A 173 5.13 -14.03 39.69
N LEU A 174 5.04 -14.43 38.42
CA LEU A 174 5.26 -13.57 37.27
C LEU A 174 4.11 -13.72 36.27
N GLN A 175 3.44 -12.62 35.94
CA GLN A 175 2.43 -12.57 34.90
C GLN A 175 2.90 -11.69 33.74
N LEU A 176 2.87 -12.25 32.53
CA LEU A 176 3.22 -11.57 31.30
C LEU A 176 1.92 -11.13 30.62
N LEU A 177 1.76 -9.85 30.33
CA LEU A 177 0.60 -9.29 29.65
C LEU A 177 1.01 -8.69 28.31
N LEU A 178 0.32 -9.09 27.25
CA LEU A 178 0.51 -8.55 25.91
C LEU A 178 -0.77 -7.82 25.48
N THR A 179 -0.65 -6.53 25.20
CA THR A 179 -1.74 -5.69 24.69
C THR A 179 -1.53 -5.42 23.20
N TYR A 180 -2.54 -5.71 22.39
CA TYR A 180 -2.52 -5.57 20.93
C TYR A 180 -3.94 -5.26 20.39
N PRO A 181 -4.08 -4.74 19.16
CA PRO A 181 -5.39 -4.49 18.55
C PRO A 181 -6.21 -5.76 18.35
N ASP A 182 -7.51 -5.70 18.57
CA ASP A 182 -8.40 -6.86 18.57
C ASP A 182 -9.05 -7.19 17.21
N GLY A 183 -8.74 -6.42 16.15
CA GLY A 183 -9.34 -6.56 14.84
C GLY A 183 -10.71 -5.89 14.69
N SER A 184 -11.22 -5.27 15.75
CA SER A 184 -12.54 -4.62 15.80
C SER A 184 -12.47 -3.14 16.20
N GLY A 185 -11.28 -2.55 16.13
CA GLY A 185 -11.06 -1.13 16.42
C GLY A 185 -10.82 -0.81 17.89
N SER A 186 -10.56 -1.80 18.72
CA SER A 186 -10.15 -1.65 20.12
C SER A 186 -8.86 -2.46 20.36
N THR A 187 -8.40 -2.45 21.61
CA THR A 187 -7.28 -3.28 22.06
C THR A 187 -7.78 -4.38 22.99
N THR A 188 -7.06 -5.50 22.98
CA THR A 188 -7.23 -6.60 23.93
C THR A 188 -5.92 -6.86 24.67
N THR A 189 -6.02 -7.35 25.90
CA THR A 189 -4.86 -7.75 26.70
C THR A 189 -4.99 -9.22 27.05
N THR A 190 -3.99 -10.00 26.65
CA THR A 190 -3.88 -11.42 27.01
C THR A 190 -2.80 -11.60 28.07
N ALA A 191 -2.98 -12.60 28.94
CA ALA A 191 -2.01 -12.90 29.99
C ALA A 191 -1.51 -14.33 29.88
N THR A 192 -0.24 -14.56 30.22
CA THR A 192 0.34 -15.88 30.40
C THR A 192 1.34 -15.90 31.55
N LEU A 193 1.60 -17.09 32.08
CA LEU A 193 2.64 -17.34 33.09
C LEU A 193 3.86 -17.95 32.38
N PRO A 194 5.10 -17.58 32.76
CA PRO A 194 6.28 -18.24 32.24
C PRO A 194 6.36 -19.68 32.78
N ASN A 195 7.03 -20.56 32.05
CA ASN A 195 7.41 -21.87 32.58
C ASN A 195 8.63 -21.75 33.53
N ALA A 196 9.06 -22.87 34.14
CA ALA A 196 10.21 -22.87 35.06
C ALA A 196 11.52 -22.37 34.43
N SER A 197 11.68 -22.50 33.11
CA SER A 197 12.81 -21.97 32.34
C SER A 197 12.64 -20.50 31.94
N GLY A 198 11.57 -19.84 32.38
CA GLY A 198 11.21 -18.46 32.04
C GLY A 198 10.51 -18.31 30.69
N GLY A 199 10.31 -19.39 29.94
CA GLY A 199 9.72 -19.32 28.60
C GLY A 199 8.23 -18.99 28.63
N PHE A 200 7.78 -18.08 27.78
CA PHE A 200 6.37 -17.73 27.60
C PHE A 200 6.01 -17.64 26.11
N GLN A 201 4.71 -17.75 25.81
CA GLN A 201 4.18 -17.67 24.44
C GLN A 201 2.80 -17.00 24.42
N PHE A 202 2.59 -16.17 23.40
CA PHE A 202 1.28 -15.65 22.97
C PHE A 202 0.99 -16.11 21.55
N ASN A 203 -0.29 -16.31 21.21
CA ASN A 203 -0.75 -16.73 19.89
C ASN A 203 -1.84 -15.79 19.37
N GLY A 204 -2.06 -15.78 18.06
CA GLY A 204 -3.12 -14.95 17.47
C GLY A 204 -2.78 -13.46 17.53
N VAL A 205 -1.50 -13.11 17.52
CA VAL A 205 -1.04 -11.72 17.64
C VAL A 205 -0.90 -11.13 16.23
N PRO A 206 -1.56 -10.01 15.91
CA PRO A 206 -1.35 -9.31 14.65
C PRO A 206 0.08 -8.79 14.51
N ILE A 207 0.52 -8.52 13.29
CA ILE A 207 1.75 -7.75 13.06
C ILE A 207 1.59 -6.35 13.66
N GLY A 208 2.66 -5.77 14.18
CA GLY A 208 2.61 -4.45 14.80
C GLY A 208 3.58 -4.31 15.96
N ASN A 209 3.66 -3.08 16.47
CA ASN A 209 4.36 -2.78 17.71
C ASN A 209 3.37 -2.89 18.88
N HIS A 210 3.59 -3.88 19.74
CA HIS A 210 2.67 -4.22 20.84
C HIS A 210 3.34 -4.01 22.20
N GLN A 211 2.52 -3.73 23.22
CA GLN A 211 3.04 -3.52 24.56
C GLN A 211 3.10 -4.85 25.32
N LEU A 212 4.31 -5.28 25.70
CA LEU A 212 4.53 -6.39 26.61
C LEU A 212 4.88 -5.86 28.00
N ARG A 213 4.17 -6.32 29.03
CA ARG A 213 4.41 -5.99 30.44
C ARG A 213 4.64 -7.26 31.24
N ALA A 214 5.65 -7.25 32.10
CA ALA A 214 5.82 -8.27 33.13
C ALA A 214 5.41 -7.69 34.48
N ILE A 215 4.51 -8.38 35.18
CA ILE A 215 4.04 -8.01 36.52
C ILE A 215 4.53 -9.07 37.51
N TYR A 216 5.17 -8.61 38.57
CA TYR A 216 5.45 -9.46 39.72
C TYR A 216 4.22 -9.56 40.61
N LEU A 217 3.79 -10.78 40.89
CA LEU A 217 2.68 -11.09 41.79
C LEU A 217 3.28 -11.52 43.13
N PRO A 218 3.02 -10.76 44.22
CA PRO A 218 3.53 -11.07 45.55
C PRO A 218 2.90 -12.32 46.16
#